data_AF-U9U916-F1
#
_entry.id   AF-U9U916-F1
#
_cell.length_a   1.000
_cell.length_b   1.000
_cell.length_c   1.000
_cell.angle_alpha   90.00
_cell.angle_beta   90.00
_cell.angle_gamma   90.00
#
_symmetry.space_group_name_H-M   'P 1'
#
loop_
_entity.id
_entity.type
_entity.pdbx_description
1 polymer ?
#
loop_
_entity_poly.entity_id
_entity_poly.type
_entity_poly.pdbx_seq_one_letter_code
_entity_poly.pdbx_strand_id
1 'polypeptide(L)'
;MYWMRCPNYEGLKELGLEGKEIVYNNNYKSWIFNHHFFNQAILSPKFTNEVIDWTNELFSELESYWDKLLLKEKISKENKIKLDLIEWFSHYTTDMINKMLT
;
A
#
# COMPACT_ATOMS: atom_id res chain seq x y z
N MET A 1 9.42 -5.82 -10.62
CA MET A 1 8.03 -6.23 -10.28
C MET A 1 7.34 -6.63 -11.58
N TYR A 2 6.88 -7.88 -11.72
CA TYR A 2 6.19 -8.33 -12.93
C TYR A 2 4.70 -7.97 -12.79
N TRP A 3 4.35 -6.74 -13.16
CA TRP A 3 2.94 -6.31 -13.16
C TRP A 3 2.23 -7.04 -14.30
N MET A 4 1.46 -8.07 -13.96
CA MET A 4 0.65 -8.80 -14.94
C MET A 4 -0.55 -7.93 -15.30
N ARG A 5 -0.75 -7.64 -16.60
CA ARG A 5 -1.92 -6.90 -17.08
C ARG A 5 -3.19 -7.67 -16.69
N CYS A 6 -4.12 -7.00 -16.00
CA CYS A 6 -5.40 -7.62 -15.65
C CYS A 6 -6.20 -7.86 -16.94
N PRO A 7 -6.66 -9.09 -17.21
CA PRO A 7 -7.51 -9.35 -18.36
C PRO A 7 -8.85 -8.64 -18.20
N ASN A 8 -9.41 -8.18 -19.32
CA ASN A 8 -10.73 -7.58 -19.32
C ASN A 8 -11.81 -8.58 -18.92
N TYR A 9 -12.71 -8.15 -18.03
CA TYR A 9 -13.94 -8.86 -17.69
C TYR A 9 -15.07 -7.86 -17.42
N GLU A 10 -16.32 -8.33 -17.49
CA GLU A 10 -17.51 -7.48 -17.47
C GLU A 10 -17.61 -6.58 -16.22
N GLY A 11 -17.22 -7.09 -15.06
CA GLY A 11 -17.18 -6.31 -13.83
C GLY A 11 -16.25 -5.07 -13.87
N LEU A 12 -15.18 -5.07 -14.68
CA LEU A 12 -14.36 -3.85 -14.85
C LEU A 12 -15.12 -2.75 -15.60
N LYS A 13 -15.98 -3.14 -16.54
CA LYS A 13 -16.82 -2.21 -17.28
C LYS A 13 -17.90 -1.63 -16.37
N GLU A 14 -18.52 -2.46 -15.54
CA GLU A 14 -19.53 -2.03 -14.55
C GLU A 14 -18.96 -1.05 -13.52
N LEU A 15 -17.73 -1.29 -13.06
CA LEU A 15 -17.00 -0.39 -12.15
C LEU A 15 -16.43 0.85 -12.87
N GLY A 16 -16.57 0.94 -14.20
CA GLY A 16 -16.00 2.03 -14.99
C GLY A 16 -14.47 2.06 -14.98
N LEU A 17 -13.81 0.92 -14.76
CA LEU A 17 -12.34 0.77 -14.69
C LEU A 17 -11.74 0.21 -15.99
N GLU A 18 -12.58 -0.27 -16.92
CA GLU A 18 -12.14 -0.81 -18.19
C GLU A 18 -11.20 0.16 -18.94
N GLY A 19 -10.00 -0.32 -19.29
CA GLY A 19 -9.03 0.44 -20.06
C GLY A 19 -8.28 1.54 -19.28
N LYS A 20 -8.52 1.69 -17.97
CA LYS A 20 -7.93 2.75 -17.15
C LYS A 20 -6.61 2.34 -16.49
N GLU A 21 -5.80 3.35 -16.17
CA GLU A 21 -4.55 3.24 -15.38
C GLU A 21 -3.52 2.25 -15.94
N ILE A 22 -2.60 1.74 -15.12
CA ILE A 22 -1.60 0.75 -15.53
C ILE A 22 -2.17 -0.67 -15.47
N VAL A 23 -3.04 -0.96 -14.49
CA VAL A 23 -3.50 -2.32 -14.19
C VAL A 23 -4.57 -2.78 -15.18
N TYR A 24 -5.52 -1.91 -15.53
CA TYR A 24 -6.69 -2.25 -16.35
C TYR A 24 -6.58 -1.75 -17.81
N ASN A 25 -5.40 -1.24 -18.20
CA ASN A 25 -5.17 -0.77 -19.56
C ASN A 25 -4.87 -1.93 -20.51
N ASN A 26 -5.83 -2.19 -21.40
CA ASN A 26 -5.73 -3.24 -22.41
C ASN A 26 -4.98 -2.81 -23.67
N ASN A 27 -4.76 -1.51 -23.88
CA ASN A 27 -3.99 -1.00 -25.00
C ASN A 27 -2.50 -1.24 -24.72
N TYR A 28 -1.93 -2.25 -25.36
CA TYR A 28 -0.54 -2.66 -25.16
C TYR A 28 0.47 -1.52 -25.34
N LYS A 29 0.29 -0.65 -26.36
CA LYS A 29 1.23 0.46 -26.62
C LYS A 29 1.18 1.53 -25.53
N SER A 30 -0.01 1.89 -25.06
CA SER A 30 -0.16 2.83 -23.95
C SER A 30 0.32 2.20 -22.63
N TRP A 31 0.01 0.92 -22.42
CA TRP A 31 0.42 0.17 -21.25
C TRP A 31 1.93 0.09 -21.11
N ILE A 32 2.67 -0.29 -22.16
CA ILE A 32 4.14 -0.43 -22.08
C ILE A 32 4.82 0.92 -21.81
N PHE A 33 4.30 2.00 -22.40
CA PHE A 33 4.81 3.35 -22.18
C PHE A 33 4.59 3.79 -20.72
N ASN A 34 3.36 3.71 -20.23
CA ASN A 34 3.02 4.07 -18.85
C ASN A 34 3.79 3.20 -17.86
N HIS A 35 3.83 1.89 -18.07
CA HIS A 35 4.54 0.95 -17.20
C HIS A 35 6.04 1.26 -17.13
N HIS A 36 6.68 1.61 -18.25
CA HIS A 36 8.07 2.03 -18.25
C HIS A 36 8.28 3.32 -17.46
N PHE A 37 7.45 4.35 -17.71
CA PHE A 37 7.51 5.62 -16.99
C PHE A 37 7.36 5.45 -15.47
N PHE A 38 6.34 4.71 -15.02
CA PHE A 38 6.10 4.46 -13.61
C PHE A 38 7.24 3.67 -12.97
N ASN A 39 7.74 2.62 -13.63
CA ASN A 39 8.86 1.84 -13.10
C ASN A 39 10.12 2.70 -12.93
N GLN A 40 10.40 3.64 -13.85
CA GLN A 40 11.54 4.53 -13.68
C GLN A 40 11.42 5.44 -12.45
N ALA A 41 10.20 5.90 -12.14
CA ALA A 41 9.96 6.72 -10.95
C ALA A 41 10.09 5.89 -9.65
N ILE A 42 9.32 4.80 -9.54
CA ILE A 42 9.20 4.04 -8.29
C ILE A 42 10.36 3.07 -8.03
N LEU A 43 11.15 2.72 -9.05
CA LEU A 43 12.37 1.90 -8.89
C LEU A 43 13.64 2.76 -8.90
N SER A 44 13.51 4.08 -8.82
CA SER A 44 14.69 4.93 -8.69
C SER A 44 15.38 4.68 -7.34
N PRO A 45 16.72 4.74 -7.29
CA PRO A 45 17.45 4.61 -6.02
C PRO A 45 17.03 5.66 -4.99
N LYS A 46 16.73 6.88 -5.45
CA LYS A 46 16.24 7.96 -4.60
C LYS A 46 14.92 7.59 -3.93
N PHE A 47 13.92 7.18 -4.73
CA PHE A 47 12.63 6.75 -4.19
C PHE A 47 12.78 5.54 -3.26
N THR A 48 13.63 4.58 -3.62
CA THR A 48 13.89 3.39 -2.78
C THR A 48 14.41 3.78 -1.39
N ASN A 49 15.36 4.72 -1.31
CA ASN A 49 15.88 5.19 -0.03
C ASN A 49 14.81 5.92 0.79
N GLU A 50 14.03 6.81 0.15
CA GLU A 50 12.94 7.54 0.81
C GLU A 50 11.88 6.58 1.36
N VAL A 51 11.47 5.56 0.59
CA VAL A 51 10.49 4.57 1.05
C VAL A 51 11.02 3.74 2.21
N ILE A 52 12.32 3.41 2.25
CA ILE A 52 12.93 2.73 3.41
C ILE A 52 12.81 3.61 4.65
N ASP A 53 13.15 4.90 4.55
CA ASP A 53 13.08 5.83 5.67
C ASP A 53 11.64 5.99 6.17
N TRP A 54 10.68 6.20 5.27
CA TRP A 54 9.25 6.32 5.61
C TRP A 54 8.68 5.03 6.21
N THR A 55 9.07 3.87 5.68
CA THR A 55 8.67 2.57 6.23
C THR A 55 9.12 2.44 7.67
N ASN A 56 10.38 2.77 7.97
CA ASN A 56 10.91 2.71 9.33
C ASN A 56 10.20 3.71 10.27
N GLU A 57 9.97 4.94 9.81
CA GLU A 57 9.25 5.98 10.57
C GLU A 57 7.83 5.51 10.94
N LEU A 58 7.03 5.15 9.94
CA LEU A 58 5.61 4.79 10.13
C LEU A 58 5.45 3.45 10.87
N PHE A 59 6.36 2.49 10.64
CA PHE A 59 6.31 1.23 11.38
C PHE A 59 6.67 1.41 12.85
N SER A 60 7.64 2.28 13.17
CA SER A 60 7.95 2.63 14.56
C SER A 60 6.75 3.30 15.25
N GLU A 61 5.99 4.13 14.52
CA GLU A 61 4.76 4.73 15.04
C GLU A 61 3.69 3.67 15.32
N LEU A 62 3.47 2.74 14.39
CA LEU A 62 2.56 1.60 14.54
C LEU A 62 2.92 0.75 15.77
N GLU A 63 4.19 0.39 15.93
CA GLU A 63 4.68 -0.34 17.10
C GLU A 63 4.41 0.42 18.40
N SER A 64 4.60 1.74 18.42
CA SER A 64 4.29 2.57 19.59
C SER A 64 2.81 2.49 19.99
N TYR A 65 1.88 2.42 19.02
CA TYR A 65 0.47 2.22 19.33
C TYR A 65 0.18 0.85 19.91
N TRP A 66 0.79 -0.20 19.36
CA TRP A 66 0.67 -1.56 19.90
C TRP A 66 1.24 -1.66 21.32
N ASP A 67 2.38 -1.04 21.60
CA ASP A 67 2.95 -0.99 22.95
C ASP A 67 2.00 -0.33 23.95
N LYS A 68 1.39 0.80 23.59
CA LYS A 68 0.40 1.49 24.44
C LYS A 68 -0.82 0.62 24.70
N LEU A 69 -1.29 -0.13 23.70
CA LEU A 69 -2.41 -1.05 23.84
C LEU A 69 -2.06 -2.21 24.78
N LEU A 70 -0.92 -2.86 24.58
CA LEU A 70 -0.45 -3.96 25.42
C LEU A 70 -0.20 -3.50 26.87
N LEU A 71 0.34 -2.30 27.08
CA LEU A 71 0.48 -1.71 28.41
C LEU A 71 -0.88 -1.51 29.11
N LYS A 72 -1.88 -1.03 28.37
CA LYS A 72 -3.24 -0.85 28.90
C LYS A 72 -3.86 -2.18 29.34
N GLU A 73 -3.65 -3.26 28.58
CA GLU A 73 -4.10 -4.61 28.95
C GLU A 73 -3.37 -5.16 30.18
N LYS A 74 -2.05 -4.99 30.27
CA LYS A 74 -1.29 -5.38 31.47
C LYS A 74 -1.84 -4.70 32.73
N ILE A 75 -2.25 -3.44 32.62
CA ILE A 75 -2.86 -2.69 33.73
C ILE A 75 -4.28 -3.19 34.04
N SER A 76 -5.10 -3.45 33.02
CA SER A 76 -6.49 -3.90 33.22
C SER A 76 -6.61 -5.35 33.69
N LYS A 77 -5.54 -6.17 33.54
CA LYS A 77 -5.51 -7.63 33.77
C LYS A 77 -6.56 -8.40 32.95
N GLU A 78 -7.12 -7.77 31.93
CA GLU A 78 -8.05 -8.42 31.00
C GLU A 78 -7.26 -8.88 29.79
N ASN A 79 -6.95 -10.18 29.72
CA ASN A 79 -6.24 -10.82 28.60
C ASN A 79 -7.16 -10.93 27.35
N LYS A 80 -7.63 -9.79 26.84
CA LYS A 80 -8.70 -9.68 25.84
C LYS A 80 -8.29 -8.91 24.59
N ILE A 81 -7.07 -8.39 24.48
CA ILE A 81 -6.70 -7.64 23.27
C ILE A 81 -6.67 -8.58 22.08
N LYS A 82 -7.62 -8.38 21.17
CA LYS A 82 -7.61 -8.94 19.83
C LYS A 82 -7.05 -7.89 18.89
N LEU A 83 -5.80 -8.08 18.47
CA LEU A 83 -5.20 -7.28 17.40
C LEU A 83 -5.72 -7.78 16.06
N ASP A 84 -6.60 -7.00 15.43
CA ASP A 84 -6.96 -7.23 14.03
C ASP A 84 -5.84 -6.70 13.14
N LEU A 85 -4.89 -7.57 12.81
CA LEU A 85 -3.76 -7.20 11.96
C LEU A 85 -4.20 -6.71 10.59
N ILE A 86 -5.33 -7.18 10.05
CA ILE A 86 -5.82 -6.75 8.74
C ILE A 86 -6.19 -5.26 8.79
N GLU A 87 -6.92 -4.87 9.83
CA GLU A 87 -7.31 -3.46 10.04
C GLU A 87 -6.09 -2.57 10.28
N TRP A 88 -5.15 -2.98 11.15
CA TRP A 88 -3.93 -2.23 11.42
C TRP A 88 -3.06 -2.03 10.17
N PHE A 89 -2.84 -3.10 9.38
CA PHE A 89 -2.06 -2.99 8.16
C PHE A 89 -2.78 -2.23 7.04
N SER A 90 -4.11 -2.21 7.03
CA SER A 90 -4.90 -1.35 6.13
C SER A 90 -4.66 0.13 6.42
N HIS A 91 -4.69 0.53 7.70
CA HIS A 91 -4.36 1.89 8.12
C HIS A 91 -2.90 2.25 7.81
N TYR A 92 -1.96 1.38 8.20
CA TYR A 92 -0.54 1.56 7.89
C TYR A 92 -0.28 1.73 6.38
N THR A 93 -0.93 0.91 5.54
CA THR A 93 -0.79 1.03 4.08
C THR A 93 -1.36 2.36 3.57
N THR A 94 -2.45 2.84 4.17
CA THR A 94 -3.03 4.15 3.86
C THR A 94 -2.04 5.27 4.20
N ASP A 95 -1.40 5.21 5.37
CA ASP A 95 -0.41 6.19 5.79
C ASP A 95 0.84 6.17 4.90
N MET A 96 1.31 4.98 4.51
CA MET A 96 2.39 4.83 3.53
C MET A 96 2.03 5.48 2.18
N ILE A 97 0.83 5.22 1.65
CA ILE A 97 0.37 5.82 0.39
C ILE A 97 0.30 7.34 0.51
N ASN A 98 -0.25 7.87 1.61
CA ASN A 98 -0.31 9.31 1.84
C ASN A 98 1.09 9.93 1.87
N LYS A 99 2.04 9.32 2.59
CA LYS A 99 3.43 9.78 2.68
C LYS A 99 4.13 9.77 1.32
N MET A 100 3.82 8.81 0.44
CA MET A 100 4.37 8.76 -0.93
C MET A 100 3.80 9.86 -1.85
N LEU A 101 2.61 10.40 -1.54
CA LEU A 101 1.91 11.35 -2.40
C LEU A 101 2.12 12.82 -1.99
N THR A 102 2.57 13.09 -0.75
CA THR A 102 2.79 14.44 -0.19
C THR A 102 4.28 14.74 0.01
#